data_AF-A0A9P1INK5-F1
#
_entry.id   AF-A0A9P1INK5-F1
#
_cell.length_a   1.000
_cell.length_b   1.000
_cell.length_c   1.000
_cell.angle_alpha   90.00
_cell.angle_beta   90.00
_cell.angle_gamma   90.00
#
_symmetry.space_group_name_H-M   'P 1'
#
loop_
_entity.id
_entity.type
_entity.pdbx_description
1 polymer ?
#
loop_
_entity_poly.entity_id
_entity_poly.type
_entity_poly.pdbx_seq_one_letter_code
_entity_poly.pdbx_strand_id
1 'polypeptide(L)'
;MLPLLFACFQLTHGCAQTLGTTPITTTESSSTTDCCPALTQTLTSSSFPDGSMTFAYNSDTCRTTVTATCVSTDTSLGLYAAIVANTDQFLDYGENTVSFPGTCTDGDWYMGTPSLQIETLECILTNPPSGK
;
A
#
# COMPACT_ATOMS: atom_id res chain seq x y z
N MET A 1 -57.07 -11.92 -41.20
CA MET A 1 -58.10 -11.24 -40.38
C MET A 1 -57.60 -9.81 -40.12
N LEU A 2 -58.12 -8.85 -40.87
CA LEU A 2 -58.04 -7.39 -40.61
C LEU A 2 -59.43 -7.00 -40.01
N PRO A 3 -59.69 -5.83 -39.38
CA PRO A 3 -58.91 -4.60 -39.07
C PRO A 3 -59.01 -4.22 -37.56
N LEU A 4 -58.42 -3.16 -36.98
CA LEU A 4 -58.74 -1.73 -37.13
C LEU A 4 -57.79 -0.86 -36.28
N LEU A 5 -57.29 0.21 -36.91
CA LEU A 5 -57.20 1.61 -36.47
C LEU A 5 -56.63 1.99 -35.08
N PHE A 6 -55.62 2.87 -35.04
CA PHE A 6 -55.86 4.33 -34.91
C PHE A 6 -54.58 5.17 -35.08
N ALA A 7 -54.76 6.31 -35.76
CA ALA A 7 -54.02 7.57 -35.67
C ALA A 7 -52.56 7.68 -36.19
N CYS A 8 -52.45 8.15 -37.43
CA CYS A 8 -51.42 9.12 -37.84
C CYS A 8 -51.92 10.55 -37.52
N PHE A 9 -51.21 11.29 -36.66
CA PHE A 9 -51.15 12.77 -36.58
C PHE A 9 -50.20 13.09 -35.40
N GLN A 10 -49.05 13.74 -35.53
CA GLN A 10 -48.84 15.07 -36.11
C GLN A 10 -47.38 15.34 -36.52
N LEU A 11 -47.27 16.20 -37.54
CA LEU A 11 -46.09 16.93 -37.98
C LEU A 11 -45.41 17.67 -36.81
N THR A 12 -44.07 17.62 -36.73
CA THR A 12 -43.19 18.79 -36.88
C THR A 12 -41.72 18.35 -36.91
N HIS A 13 -41.04 18.69 -38.02
CA HIS A 13 -39.62 19.06 -38.13
C HIS A 13 -38.55 18.22 -37.39
N GLY A 14 -37.80 17.43 -38.17
CA GLY A 14 -36.47 16.99 -37.75
C GLY A 14 -36.00 15.69 -38.41
N CYS A 15 -35.52 15.76 -39.66
CA CYS A 15 -34.66 14.70 -40.19
C CYS A 15 -33.24 14.88 -39.62
N ALA A 16 -32.96 14.29 -38.47
CA ALA A 16 -31.59 14.04 -38.02
C ALA A 16 -31.30 12.55 -38.18
N GLN A 17 -30.55 12.19 -39.23
CA GLN A 17 -29.98 10.86 -39.35
C GLN A 17 -28.79 10.78 -38.39
N THR A 18 -28.96 10.12 -37.24
CA THR A 18 -27.83 9.73 -36.41
C THR A 18 -27.38 8.34 -36.89
N LEU A 19 -26.25 8.29 -37.61
CA LEU A 19 -25.52 7.03 -37.78
C LEU A 19 -25.29 6.47 -36.38
N GLY A 20 -25.71 5.23 -36.14
CA GLY A 20 -25.46 4.52 -34.90
C GLY A 20 -23.96 4.41 -34.65
N THR A 21 -23.43 5.30 -33.82
CA THR A 21 -22.16 5.09 -33.15
C THR A 21 -22.43 4.11 -32.04
N THR A 22 -22.10 2.84 -32.27
CA THR A 22 -21.92 1.87 -31.19
C THR A 22 -21.07 2.53 -30.11
N PRO A 23 -21.48 2.57 -28.83
CA PRO A 23 -20.54 2.91 -27.78
C PRO A 23 -19.41 1.88 -27.88
N ILE A 24 -18.22 2.34 -28.25
CA ILE A 24 -17.01 1.57 -28.00
C ILE A 24 -16.94 1.54 -26.48
N THR A 25 -17.35 0.43 -25.88
CA THR A 25 -16.98 0.12 -24.50
C THR A 25 -15.47 0.08 -24.50
N THR A 26 -14.85 1.19 -24.09
CA THR A 26 -13.46 1.19 -23.68
C THR A 26 -13.42 0.26 -22.49
N THR A 27 -12.98 -0.98 -22.71
CA THR A 27 -12.55 -1.84 -21.62
C THR A 27 -11.38 -1.11 -20.98
N GLU A 28 -11.64 -0.36 -19.91
CA GLU A 28 -10.60 0.00 -18.95
C GLU A 28 -9.96 -1.32 -18.53
N SER A 29 -8.74 -1.52 -19.02
CA SER A 29 -7.86 -2.54 -18.51
C SER A 29 -7.80 -2.33 -17.01
N SER A 30 -8.34 -3.28 -16.26
CA SER A 30 -8.43 -3.27 -14.80
C SER A 30 -7.12 -2.76 -14.21
N SER A 31 -7.17 -1.61 -13.53
CA SER A 31 -6.12 -1.18 -12.62
C SER A 31 -5.76 -2.37 -11.73
N THR A 32 -4.52 -2.85 -11.81
CA THR A 32 -3.94 -3.70 -10.78
C THR A 32 -4.23 -2.99 -9.47
N THR A 33 -5.04 -3.62 -8.61
CA THR A 33 -5.43 -2.94 -7.39
C THR A 33 -4.19 -2.96 -6.51
N ASP A 34 -3.53 -1.80 -6.36
CA ASP A 34 -2.34 -1.56 -5.53
C ASP A 34 -2.61 -1.75 -4.01
N CYS A 35 -3.45 -2.73 -3.65
CA CYS A 35 -3.68 -3.10 -2.26
C CYS A 35 -2.63 -4.14 -1.84
N CYS A 36 -1.94 -3.86 -0.76
CA CYS A 36 -0.97 -4.79 -0.20
C CYS A 36 -1.53 -5.60 0.98
N PRO A 37 -0.95 -6.78 1.26
CA PRO A 37 -1.23 -7.52 2.49
C PRO A 37 -0.76 -6.76 3.73
N ALA A 38 -1.24 -7.17 4.90
CA ALA A 38 -0.67 -6.70 6.16
C ALA A 38 0.77 -7.23 6.31
N LEU A 39 1.67 -6.35 6.72
CA LEU A 39 3.04 -6.69 7.11
C LEU A 39 3.06 -7.34 8.49
N THR A 40 4.08 -8.15 8.71
CA THR A 40 4.39 -8.77 9.99
C THR A 40 5.85 -8.54 10.32
N GLN A 41 6.17 -8.44 11.60
CA GLN A 41 7.56 -8.44 12.06
C GLN A 41 8.16 -9.83 11.89
N THR A 42 9.36 -9.89 11.34
CA THR A 42 10.24 -11.05 11.40
C THR A 42 11.11 -10.93 12.65
N LEU A 43 11.08 -11.95 13.51
CA LEU A 43 11.94 -12.01 14.69
C LEU A 43 13.33 -12.49 14.30
N THR A 44 14.35 -11.92 14.94
CA THR A 44 15.75 -12.25 14.64
C THR A 44 16.34 -13.18 15.70
N SER A 45 17.26 -14.05 15.29
CA SER A 45 18.08 -14.83 16.22
C SER A 45 19.36 -14.05 16.59
N SER A 46 19.23 -12.76 16.92
CA SER A 46 20.38 -11.90 17.23
C SER A 46 20.80 -12.01 18.71
N SER A 47 21.98 -11.49 19.04
CA SER A 47 22.46 -11.40 20.42
C SER A 47 21.74 -10.32 21.25
N PHE A 48 21.02 -9.41 20.59
CA PHE A 48 20.19 -8.41 21.23
C PHE A 48 18.72 -8.83 21.12
N PRO A 49 17.88 -8.50 22.12
CA PRO A 49 16.45 -8.73 22.01
C PRO A 49 15.88 -7.92 20.84
N ASP A 50 14.83 -8.44 20.22
CA ASP A 50 14.04 -7.68 19.26
C ASP A 50 13.21 -6.60 19.99
N GLY A 51 12.97 -5.50 19.29
CA GLY A 51 11.96 -4.53 19.68
C GLY A 51 10.55 -5.00 19.33
N SER A 52 9.56 -4.14 19.58
CA SER A 52 8.18 -4.35 19.18
C SER A 52 7.86 -3.51 17.95
N MET A 53 7.45 -4.17 16.87
CA MET A 53 7.02 -3.52 15.65
C MET A 53 5.49 -3.42 15.55
N THR A 54 5.02 -2.28 15.07
CA THR A 54 3.61 -2.03 14.75
C THR A 54 3.49 -1.41 13.37
N PHE A 55 2.34 -1.63 12.73
CA PHE A 55 2.08 -1.13 11.37
C PHE A 55 0.77 -0.34 11.35
N ALA A 56 0.86 0.93 11.01
CA ALA A 56 -0.30 1.80 10.81
C ALA A 56 -0.57 1.94 9.30
N TYR A 57 -1.73 1.49 8.85
CA TYR A 57 -2.16 1.58 7.45
C TYR A 57 -3.11 2.74 7.22
N ASN A 58 -3.18 3.22 5.98
CA ASN A 58 -4.19 4.21 5.59
C ASN A 58 -5.61 3.64 5.47
N SER A 59 -5.76 2.31 5.30
CA SER A 59 -7.05 1.63 5.16
C SER A 59 -6.93 0.16 5.55
N ASP A 60 -7.96 -0.37 6.20
CA ASP A 60 -8.02 -1.79 6.60
C ASP A 60 -8.41 -2.73 5.44
N THR A 61 -9.03 -2.21 4.39
CA THR A 61 -9.54 -2.99 3.25
C THR A 61 -8.61 -2.94 2.04
N CYS A 62 -7.97 -1.80 1.78
CA CYS A 62 -7.01 -1.64 0.69
C CYS A 62 -5.84 -0.77 1.15
N ARG A 63 -4.76 -1.43 1.59
CA ARG A 63 -3.57 -0.77 2.13
C ARG A 63 -2.71 -0.29 0.97
N THR A 64 -2.54 1.02 0.85
CA THR A 64 -1.66 1.62 -0.17
C THR A 64 -0.45 2.31 0.45
N THR A 65 -0.53 2.69 1.73
CA THR A 65 0.60 3.20 2.50
C THR A 65 0.62 2.56 3.89
N VAL A 66 1.82 2.49 4.47
CA VAL A 66 2.06 2.00 5.81
C VAL A 66 3.09 2.88 6.50
N THR A 67 2.96 3.05 7.81
CA THR A 67 4.06 3.49 8.68
C THR A 67 4.42 2.33 9.59
N ALA A 68 5.64 1.81 9.44
CA ALA A 68 6.20 0.81 10.33
C ALA A 68 6.86 1.53 11.51
N THR A 69 6.46 1.22 12.73
CA THR A 69 7.03 1.80 13.95
C THR A 69 7.69 0.71 14.77
N CYS A 70 8.98 0.87 15.05
CA CYS A 70 9.76 -0.02 15.89
C CYS A 70 10.04 0.67 17.23
N VAL A 71 9.74 0.00 18.34
CA VAL A 71 9.91 0.51 19.70
C VAL A 71 10.79 -0.43 20.52
N SER A 72 11.68 0.15 21.33
CA SER A 72 12.45 -0.60 22.32
C SER A 72 11.53 -1.25 23.35
N THR A 73 11.69 -2.55 23.56
CA THR A 73 10.97 -3.31 24.59
C THR A 73 11.53 -3.05 26.00
N ASP A 74 12.75 -2.52 26.10
CA ASP A 74 13.40 -2.13 27.35
C ASP A 74 14.24 -0.86 27.14
N THR A 75 13.67 0.29 27.52
CA THR A 75 14.33 1.60 27.40
C THR A 75 15.47 1.79 28.42
N SER A 76 15.63 0.90 29.40
CA SER A 76 16.69 1.01 30.41
C SER A 76 18.06 0.54 29.91
N LEU A 77 18.08 -0.22 28.80
CA LEU A 77 19.30 -0.76 28.22
C LEU A 77 20.12 0.28 27.44
N GLY A 78 19.56 1.46 27.16
CA GLY A 78 20.22 2.50 26.36
C GLY A 78 20.50 2.07 24.91
N LEU A 79 19.75 1.09 24.41
CA LEU A 79 19.84 0.58 23.04
C LEU A 79 18.91 1.37 22.11
N TYR A 80 19.31 1.50 20.86
CA TYR A 80 18.52 2.11 19.81
C TYR A 80 17.60 1.05 19.19
N ALA A 81 16.38 1.47 18.86
CA ALA A 81 15.48 0.70 18.02
C ALA A 81 15.82 0.95 16.55
N ALA A 82 15.99 -0.11 15.76
CA ALA A 82 16.28 0.00 14.33
C ALA A 82 15.29 -0.84 13.51
N ILE A 83 14.87 -0.26 12.39
CA ILE A 83 14.08 -0.96 11.37
C ILE A 83 15.06 -1.48 10.31
N VAL A 84 15.10 -2.79 10.17
CA VAL A 84 15.86 -3.47 9.14
C VAL A 84 14.88 -4.15 8.19
N ALA A 85 15.19 -4.11 6.90
CA ALA A 85 14.44 -4.78 5.86
C ALA A 85 15.31 -5.88 5.27
N ASN A 86 14.67 -6.98 4.86
CA ASN A 86 15.31 -8.08 4.15
C ASN A 86 16.58 -8.57 4.86
N THR A 87 16.55 -8.62 6.20
CA THR A 87 17.64 -9.09 7.09
C THR A 87 18.85 -8.15 7.25
N ASP A 88 19.23 -7.36 6.24
CA ASP A 88 20.48 -6.57 6.30
C ASP A 88 20.37 -5.10 5.83
N GLN A 89 19.21 -4.66 5.34
CA GLN A 89 19.01 -3.29 4.84
C GLN A 89 18.45 -2.38 5.93
N PHE A 90 19.32 -1.59 6.57
CA PHE A 90 18.88 -0.61 7.57
C PHE A 90 18.07 0.52 6.91
N LEU A 91 16.80 0.65 7.31
CA LEU A 91 15.94 1.74 6.87
C LEU A 91 16.15 2.99 7.72
N ASP A 92 16.09 2.85 9.04
CA ASP A 92 16.33 3.94 10.01
C ASP A 92 16.53 3.40 11.44
N TYR A 93 17.01 4.26 12.35
CA TYR A 93 17.20 3.96 13.78
C TYR A 93 16.91 5.16 14.70
N GLY A 94 16.59 4.90 15.97
CA GLY A 94 16.34 5.94 16.97
C GLY A 94 16.51 5.46 18.40
N GLU A 95 16.68 6.39 19.35
CA GLU A 95 17.06 6.09 20.75
C GLU A 95 16.09 5.17 21.51
N ASN A 96 14.83 5.09 21.09
CA ASN A 96 13.82 4.20 21.70
C ASN A 96 12.69 3.86 20.73
N THR A 97 12.48 4.71 19.73
CA THR A 97 11.42 4.56 18.76
C THR A 97 11.91 5.13 17.45
N VAL A 98 11.58 4.45 16.37
CA VAL A 98 11.78 4.92 15.01
C VAL A 98 10.57 4.54 14.18
N SER A 99 10.24 5.36 13.18
CA SER A 99 9.15 5.08 12.26
C SER A 99 9.60 5.32 10.83
N PHE A 100 9.21 4.42 9.94
CA PHE A 100 9.60 4.48 8.54
C PHE A 100 8.38 4.26 7.62
N PRO A 101 8.18 5.12 6.61
CA PRO A 101 7.05 4.99 5.68
C PRO A 101 7.31 3.95 4.59
N GLY A 102 6.23 3.32 4.13
CA GLY A 102 6.23 2.45 2.95
C GLY A 102 5.03 2.68 2.04
N THR A 103 5.19 2.31 0.79
CA THR A 103 4.19 2.45 -0.27
C THR A 103 3.93 1.10 -0.92
N CYS A 104 2.67 0.80 -1.22
CA CYS A 104 2.29 -0.38 -1.98
C CYS A 104 2.31 -0.07 -3.48
N THR A 105 2.87 -0.97 -4.27
CA THR A 105 2.81 -0.95 -5.74
C THR A 105 2.61 -2.37 -6.22
N ASP A 106 1.59 -2.62 -7.05
CA ASP A 106 1.32 -3.94 -7.65
C ASP A 106 1.21 -5.11 -6.63
N GLY A 107 0.79 -4.80 -5.39
CA GLY A 107 0.62 -5.78 -4.31
C GLY A 107 1.86 -6.04 -3.45
N ASP A 108 2.97 -5.36 -3.76
CA ASP A 108 4.23 -5.44 -3.02
C ASP A 108 4.55 -4.15 -2.25
N TRP A 109 5.15 -4.32 -1.07
CA TRP A 109 5.57 -3.19 -0.24
C TRP A 109 6.96 -2.69 -0.64
N TYR A 110 7.11 -1.37 -0.71
CA TYR A 110 8.36 -0.71 -0.99
C TYR A 110 8.69 0.35 0.07
N MET A 111 9.95 0.39 0.50
CA MET A 111 10.47 1.37 1.45
C MET A 111 11.86 1.85 1.04
N GLY A 112 12.32 2.97 1.59
CA GLY A 112 13.70 3.43 1.45
C GLY A 112 13.92 4.33 0.25
N THR A 113 15.17 4.79 0.13
CA THR A 113 15.67 5.49 -1.05
C THR A 113 17.12 5.06 -1.28
N PRO A 114 17.43 4.27 -2.33
CA PRO A 114 16.54 3.81 -3.41
C PRO A 114 15.41 2.90 -2.92
N SER A 115 14.32 2.81 -3.70
CA SER A 115 13.15 1.99 -3.37
C SER A 115 13.52 0.51 -3.29
N LEU A 116 13.28 -0.10 -2.13
CA LEU A 116 13.55 -1.50 -1.82
C LEU A 116 12.24 -2.26 -1.65
N GLN A 117 12.06 -3.36 -2.38
CA GLN A 117 10.94 -4.28 -2.15
C GLN A 117 11.12 -5.01 -0.81
N ILE A 118 10.06 -5.09 -0.03
CA ILE A 118 10.07 -5.64 1.32
C ILE A 118 9.59 -7.09 1.30
N GLU A 119 10.49 -8.00 1.66
CA GLU A 119 10.22 -9.41 1.93
C GLU A 119 10.10 -9.66 3.43
N THR A 120 10.99 -9.05 4.22
CA THR A 120 10.96 -9.11 5.69
C THR A 120 11.17 -7.73 6.29
N LEU A 121 10.60 -7.51 7.48
CA LEU A 121 10.89 -6.35 8.31
C LEU A 121 11.21 -6.82 9.72
N GLU A 122 12.36 -6.42 10.20
CA GLU A 122 12.84 -6.67 11.54
C GLU A 122 12.84 -5.37 12.35
N CYS A 123 12.51 -5.50 13.64
CA CYS A 123 12.69 -4.43 14.63
C CYS A 123 13.73 -4.93 15.62
N ILE A 124 14.98 -4.51 15.43
CA ILE A 124 16.12 -4.96 16.24
C ILE A 124 16.52 -3.89 17.24
N LEU A 125 17.02 -4.31 18.40
CA LEU A 125 17.71 -3.40 19.31
C LEU A 125 19.21 -3.47 19.06
N THR A 126 19.86 -2.31 18.97
CA THR A 126 21.28 -2.22 18.64
C THR A 126 21.96 -1.13 19.44
N ASN A 127 23.29 -1.16 19.49
CA ASN A 127 24.05 -0.07 20.08
C ASN A 127 23.84 1.22 19.26
N PRO A 128 23.94 2.40 19.91
CA PRO A 128 23.98 3.67 19.19
C PRO A 128 25.07 3.64 18.10
N PRO A 129 24.86 4.30 16.95
CA PRO A 129 25.89 4.41 15.93
C PRO A 129 27.16 5.02 16.53
N SER A 130 28.29 4.34 16.38
CA SER A 130 29.57 4.84 16.85
C SER A 130 30.11 5.89 15.87
N GLY A 131 29.85 7.18 16.15
CA GLY A 131 30.49 8.29 15.44
C GLY A 131 29.63 9.54 15.34
N LYS A 132 30.00 10.56 16.12
CA LYS A 132 29.82 11.96 15.74
C LYS A 132 31.20 12.58 15.51
#